data_AF-X1QGB0-F1
#
_entry.id   AF-X1QGB0-F1
#
_cell.length_a   1.000
_cell.length_b   1.000
_cell.length_c   1.000
_cell.angle_alpha   90.00
_cell.angle_beta   90.00
_cell.angle_gamma   90.00
#
_symmetry.space_group_name_H-M   'P 1'
#
loop_
_entity.id
_entity.type
_entity.pdbx_description
1 polymer ?
#
loop_
_entity_poly.entity_id
_entity_poly.type
_entity_poly.pdbx_seq_one_letter_code
_entity_poly.pdbx_strand_id
1 'polypeptide(L)' 'MKAIGVSGSPRVSGNTEILTRHTLEAIEEEGLTTELIRLAELDIRPCNG' A
#
# COMPACT_ATOMS: atom_id res chain seq x y z
N MET A 1 -1.75 8.84 14.89
CA MET A 1 -2.51 8.74 13.62
C MET A 1 -1.90 7.62 12.78
N LYS A 2 -2.63 7.08 11.80
CA LYS A 2 -2.15 5.98 10.94
C LYS A 2 -2.33 6.35 9.46
N ALA A 3 -1.31 6.10 8.64
CA ALA A 3 -1.38 6.21 7.18
C ALA A 3 -1.35 4.82 6.55
N ILE A 4 -2.14 4.61 5.49
CA ILE A 4 -2.21 3.33 4.77
C ILE A 4 -1.96 3.61 3.29
N GLY A 5 -0.94 2.97 2.72
CA GLY A 5 -0.70 2.97 1.28
C GLY A 5 -1.35 1.75 0.65
N VAL A 6 -2.16 1.96 -0.38
CA VAL A 6 -2.83 0.88 -1.13
C VAL A 6 -2.23 0.80 -2.52
N SER A 7 -1.49 -0.26 -2.81
CA SER A 7 -0.88 -0.49 -4.14
C SER A 7 -1.79 -1.36 -4.99
N GLY A 8 -2.37 -0.77 -6.04
CA GLY A 8 -3.18 -1.46 -7.04
C GLY A 8 -2.39 -2.04 -8.23
N SER A 9 -1.07 -1.89 -8.24
CA SER A 9 -0.24 -2.47 -9.31
C SER A 9 -0.31 -4.00 -9.25
N PRO A 10 -0.53 -4.70 -10.38
CA PRO A 10 -0.52 -6.16 -10.41
C PRO A 10 0.88 -6.76 -10.22
N ARG A 11 1.93 -5.95 -10.34
CA ARG A 11 3.33 -6.37 -10.15
C ARG A 11 3.73 -6.11 -8.70
N VAL A 12 3.95 -7.19 -7.95
CA VAL A 12 4.62 -7.15 -6.64
C VAL A 12 6.04 -6.65 -6.83
N SER A 13 6.49 -5.77 -5.94
CA SER A 13 7.79 -5.09 -6.03
C SER A 13 7.99 -4.26 -7.32
N GLY A 14 6.89 -3.89 -7.99
CA GLY A 14 6.92 -2.96 -9.12
C GLY A 14 7.11 -1.51 -8.69
N ASN A 15 7.37 -0.62 -9.65
CA ASN A 15 7.64 0.80 -9.40
C ASN A 15 6.58 1.48 -8.52
N THR A 16 5.28 1.18 -8.73
CA THR A 16 4.19 1.75 -7.94
C THR A 16 4.29 1.35 -6.46
N GLU A 17 4.61 0.09 -6.17
CA GLU A 17 4.79 -0.36 -4.79
C GLU A 17 6.01 0.30 -4.16
N ILE A 18 7.13 0.36 -4.89
CA ILE A 18 8.38 0.97 -4.42
C ILE A 18 8.14 2.44 -4.04
N LEU A 19 7.48 3.22 -4.91
CA LEU A 19 7.18 4.62 -4.62
C LEU A 19 6.19 4.78 -3.46
N THR A 20 5.19 3.90 -3.36
CA THR A 20 4.23 3.92 -2.25
C THR A 20 4.94 3.63 -0.93
N ARG A 21 5.81 2.63 -0.89
CA ARG A 21 6.63 2.29 0.27
C ARG A 21 7.53 3.45 0.68
N HIS A 22 8.26 4.03 -0.27
CA HIS A 22 9.13 5.17 0.00
C HIS A 22 8.37 6.36 0.62
N THR A 23 7.13 6.59 0.16
CA THR A 23 6.25 7.61 0.74
C THR A 23 5.84 7.27 2.17
N LEU A 24 5.51 6.00 2.44
CA LEU A 24 5.16 5.55 3.79
C LEU A 24 6.36 5.61 4.76
N GLU A 25 7.56 5.29 4.30
CA GLU A 25 8.80 5.43 5.10
C GLU A 25 8.98 6.87 5.59
N ALA A 26 8.83 7.86 4.70
CA ALA A 26 8.89 9.28 5.07
C ALA A 26 7.79 9.70 6.07
N ILE A 27 6.59 9.09 5.97
CA ILE A 27 5.51 9.35 6.94
C ILE A 27 5.81 8.71 8.31
N GLU A 28 6.45 7.53 8.31
CA GLU A 28 6.83 6.83 9.53
C GLU A 28 7.92 7.59 10.30
N GLU A 29 8.85 8.26 9.60
CA GLU A 29 9.86 9.14 10.19
C GLU A 29 9.27 10.30 11.02
N GLU A 30 8.06 10.77 10.67
CA GLU A 30 7.31 11.79 11.43
C GLU A 30 6.56 11.21 12.65
N GLY A 31 6.75 9.92 12.95
CA GLY A 31 6.17 9.24 14.12
C GLY A 31 4.75 8.73 13.93
N LEU A 32 4.27 8.64 12.69
CA LEU A 32 2.98 8.02 12.37
C LEU A 32 3.14 6.52 12.10
N THR A 33 2.16 5.71 12.49
CA THR A 33 2.15 4.31 12.10
C THR A 33 1.77 4.18 10.63
N THR A 34 2.45 3.30 9.90
CA THR A 34 2.19 3.08 8.47
C THR A 34 1.88 1.62 8.17
N GLU A 35 1.16 1.40 7.07
CA GLU A 35 0.87 0.05 6.56
C GLU A 35 0.80 0.10 5.03
N LEU A 36 1.32 -0.94 4.39
CA LEU A 36 1.23 -1.14 2.95
C LEU A 36 0.33 -2.33 2.65
N ILE A 37 -0.77 -2.08 1.93
CA ILE A 37 -1.67 -3.12 1.41
C ILE A 37 -1.38 -3.34 -0.07
N ARG A 38 -1.06 -4.58 -0.45
CA ARG A 38 -0.85 -4.98 -1.85
C ARG A 38 -2.12 -5.65 -2.38
N LEU A 39 -2.82 -4.99 -3.31
CA LEU A 39 -4.00 -5.59 -3.94
C LEU A 39 -3.65 -6.81 -4.79
N ALA A 40 -2.42 -6.87 -5.32
CA ALA A 40 -1.93 -8.02 -6.09
C ALA A 40 -1.84 -9.34 -5.28
N GLU A 41 -1.82 -9.26 -3.95
CA GLU A 41 -1.76 -10.42 -3.05
C GLU A 41 -3.15 -10.83 -2.51
N LEU A 42 -4.20 -10.09 -2.87
CA LEU A 42 -5.55 -10.29 -2.37
C LEU A 42 -6.46 -10.88 -3.44
N ASP A 43 -7.34 -11.80 -3.04
CA ASP A 43 -8.47 -12.22 -3.85
C ASP A 43 -9.60 -11.18 -3.78
N ILE A 44 -9.59 -10.23 -4.73
CA ILE A 44 -10.58 -9.16 -4.80
C ILE A 44 -11.75 -9.61 -5.67
N ARG A 45 -12.86 -9.94 -5.01
CA ARG A 45 -14.11 -10.35 -5.65
C ARG A 45 -14.98 -9.13 -5.98
N PRO A 46 -15.85 -9.22 -7.01
CA PRO A 46 -16.83 -8.17 -7.28
C PRO A 46 -17.77 -7.95 -6.09
N CYS A 47 -18.39 -6.77 -6.03
CA CYS A 47 -19.40 -6.44 -5.03
C CYS A 47 -20.58 -7.43 -5.10
N ASN A 48 -21.14 -7.76 -3.93
CA ASN A 48 -22.21 -8.74 -3.78
C ASN A 48 -23.63 -8.15 -3.78
N GLY A 49 -23.78 -6.82 -3.87
CA GLY A 49 -25.08 -6.13 -3.77
C GLY A 49 -25.43 -5.80 -2.33
#